data_AF-A0A7R9AU60-F1
#
_entry.id   AF-A0A7R9AU60-F1
#
_cell.length_a   1.000
_cell.length_b   1.000
_cell.length_c   1.000
_cell.angle_alpha   90.00
_cell.angle_beta   90.00
_cell.angle_gamma   90.00
#
_symmetry.space_group_name_H-M   'P 1'
#
loop_
_entity.id
_entity.type
_entity.pdbx_description
1 polymer ?
#
loop_
_entity_poly.entity_id
_entity_poly.type
_entity_poly.pdbx_seq_one_letter_code
_entity_poly.pdbx_strand_id
1 'polypeptide(L)' 'MTEKVFADSKPEEVTQAVKDAIDAGYRHLDCIYIYGNEVEVEEAIRFKIEEGVVRREDIFVTSKVLSVEAWG' A
#
# COMPACT_ATOMS: atom_id res chain seq x y z
N MET A 1 5.92 -8.67 -15.83
CA MET A 1 5.43 -7.30 -16.06
C MET A 1 4.70 -6.87 -14.81
N THR A 2 5.43 -6.36 -13.82
CA THR A 2 4.81 -5.59 -12.74
C THR A 2 4.44 -4.27 -13.38
N GLU A 3 3.19 -4.11 -13.79
CA GLU A 3 2.70 -2.78 -14.11
C GLU A 3 2.87 -1.93 -12.84
N LYS A 4 3.44 -0.74 -12.99
CA LYS A 4 3.55 0.24 -11.91
C LYS A 4 2.15 0.79 -11.63
N VAL A 5 1.28 -0.01 -11.03
CA VAL A 5 -0.16 0.30 -10.86
C VAL A 5 -0.39 1.65 -10.18
N PHE A 6 0.60 2.14 -9.40
CA PHE A 6 0.48 3.37 -8.65
C PHE A 6 1.55 4.43 -8.88
N ALA A 7 2.52 4.24 -9.80
CA ALA A 7 3.61 5.20 -9.95
C ALA A 7 3.18 6.55 -10.54
N ASP A 8 2.03 6.59 -11.22
CA ASP A 8 1.45 7.81 -11.82
C ASP A 8 0.11 8.21 -11.15
N SER A 9 -0.13 7.74 -9.92
CA SER A 9 -1.37 8.07 -9.18
C SER A 9 -1.42 9.56 -8.86
N LYS A 10 -2.63 10.13 -8.85
CA LYS A 10 -2.84 11.47 -8.29
C LYS A 10 -2.69 11.43 -6.75
N PRO A 11 -2.43 12.58 -6.11
CA PRO A 11 -2.40 12.64 -4.65
C PRO A 11 -3.64 11.97 -4.05
N GLU A 12 -3.45 11.16 -3.01
CA GLU A 12 -4.49 10.48 -2.22
C GLU A 12 -5.20 9.31 -2.92
N GLU A 13 -5.00 9.07 -4.22
CA GLU A 13 -5.63 7.93 -4.93
C GLU A 13 -5.19 6.58 -4.33
N VAL A 14 -3.91 6.46 -3.95
CA VAL A 14 -3.39 5.26 -3.30
C VAL A 14 -4.00 5.08 -1.91
N THR A 15 -4.10 6.16 -1.12
CA THR A 15 -4.72 6.12 0.21
C THR A 15 -6.15 5.61 0.12
N GLN A 16 -6.95 6.16 -0.80
CA GLN A 16 -8.33 5.74 -0.97
C GLN A 16 -8.43 4.29 -1.47
N ALA A 17 -7.61 3.89 -2.44
CA ALA A 17 -7.60 2.53 -2.96
C ALA A 17 -7.26 1.49 -1.86
N VAL A 18 -6.30 1.79 -0.98
CA VAL A 18 -5.95 0.91 0.14
C VAL A 18 -7.08 0.84 1.17
N LYS A 19 -7.76 1.95 1.46
CA LYS A 19 -8.94 1.96 2.34
C LYS A 19 -10.06 1.08 1.78
N ASP A 20 -10.38 1.24 0.50
CA ASP A 20 -11.42 0.46 -0.18
C ASP A 20 -11.08 -1.04 -0.20
N ALA A 21 -9.80 -1.39 -0.41
CA ALA A 21 -9.35 -2.77 -0.32
C ALA A 21 -9.52 -3.35 1.09
N ILE A 22 -9.19 -2.61 2.14
CA ILE A 22 -9.39 -3.05 3.52
C ILE A 22 -10.89 -3.24 3.82
N ASP A 23 -11.75 -2.33 3.37
CA ASP A 23 -13.20 -2.41 3.53
C ASP A 23 -13.79 -3.61 2.76
N ALA A 24 -13.23 -3.93 1.60
CA ALA A 24 -13.58 -5.12 0.81
C ALA A 24 -13.08 -6.44 1.44
N GLY A 25 -12.31 -6.39 2.52
CA GLY A 25 -11.85 -7.55 3.27
C GLY A 25 -10.40 -7.99 3.00
N TYR A 26 -9.65 -7.26 2.17
CA TYR A 26 -8.23 -7.56 1.96
C TYR A 26 -7.43 -7.29 3.24
N ARG A 27 -6.49 -8.19 3.54
CA ARG A 27 -5.62 -8.13 4.72
C ARG A 27 -4.13 -8.26 4.39
N HIS A 28 -3.79 -8.52 3.13
CA HIS A 28 -2.42 -8.59 2.64
C HIS A 28 -2.18 -7.44 1.68
N LEU A 29 -1.24 -6.56 2.02
CA LEU A 29 -0.76 -5.46 1.20
C LEU A 29 0.65 -5.79 0.69
N ASP A 30 0.83 -5.72 -0.63
CA ASP A 30 2.09 -6.01 -1.28
C ASP A 30 2.73 -4.72 -1.83
N CYS A 31 3.84 -4.32 -1.23
CA CYS A 31 4.49 -3.02 -1.46
C CYS A 31 5.91 -3.19 -2.03
N ILE A 32 6.48 -2.11 -2.54
CA ILE A 32 7.90 -1.97 -2.87
C ILE A 32 8.27 -0.49 -2.81
N TYR A 33 9.44 -0.18 -2.27
CA TYR A 33 9.89 1.18 -2.01
C TYR A 33 9.89 2.10 -3.25
N ILE A 34 10.24 1.58 -4.43
CA ILE A 34 10.34 2.38 -5.66
C ILE A 34 9.01 3.00 -6.12
N TYR A 35 7.88 2.55 -5.59
CA TYR A 35 6.59 3.17 -5.91
C TYR A 35 6.41 4.53 -5.23
N GLY A 36 7.21 4.85 -4.21
CA GLY A 36 7.19 6.17 -3.56
C GLY A 36 5.90 6.50 -2.81
N ASN A 37 5.02 5.52 -2.60
CA ASN A 37 3.67 5.69 -2.05
C ASN A 37 3.48 5.05 -0.67
N GLU A 38 4.58 4.71 0.02
CA GLU A 38 4.53 4.04 1.33
C GLU A 38 3.80 4.88 2.40
N VAL A 39 3.90 6.22 2.31
CA VAL A 39 3.19 7.14 3.23
C VAL A 39 1.68 7.03 3.06
N GLU A 40 1.19 7.01 1.83
CA GLU A 40 -0.24 6.88 1.51
C GLU A 40 -0.81 5.52 1.98
N VAL A 41 -0.01 4.45 1.83
CA VAL A 41 -0.34 3.12 2.36
C VAL A 41 -0.40 3.13 3.89
N GLU A 42 0.57 3.77 4.55
CA GLU A 42 0.58 3.88 6.02
C GLU A 42 -0.64 4.66 6.54
N GLU A 43 -0.96 5.80 5.91
CA GLU A 43 -2.10 6.64 6.27
C GLU A 43 -3.42 5.86 6.18
N ALA A 44 -3.62 5.11 5.10
CA ALA A 44 -4.80 4.26 4.91
C ALA A 44 -4.94 3.19 6.01
N ILE A 45 -3.84 2.52 6.36
CA ILE A 45 -3.83 1.50 7.43
C ILE A 45 -4.15 2.14 8.78
N ARG A 46 -3.51 3.28 9.12
CA ARG A 46 -3.76 4.00 10.37
C ARG A 46 -5.21 4.42 10.48
N PHE A 47 -5.77 5.00 9.43
CA PHE A 47 -7.17 5.40 9.38
C PHE A 47 -8.11 4.23 9.67
N LYS A 48 -7.88 3.06 9.04
CA LYS A 48 -8.72 1.87 9.25
C LYS A 48 -8.56 1.23 10.62
N ILE A 49 -7.40 1.41 11.27
CA ILE A 49 -7.20 1.05 12.67
C ILE A 49 -7.95 2.00 13.60
N GLU A 50 -7.88 3.32 13.36
CA GLU A 50 -8.60 4.33 14.13
C GLU A 50 -10.12 4.21 14.02
N GLU A 51 -10.64 3.84 12.84
CA GLU A 51 -12.05 3.50 12.64
C GLU A 51 -12.47 2.18 13.32
N GLY A 52 -11.51 1.38 13.77
CA GLY A 52 -11.76 0.06 14.38
C GLY A 52 -12.15 -1.03 13.37
N VAL A 53 -11.94 -0.82 12.07
CA VAL A 53 -12.25 -1.80 11.00
C VAL A 53 -11.28 -2.98 11.06
N VAL A 54 -10.02 -2.72 11.40
CA VAL A 54 -8.95 -3.71 11.56
C VAL A 54 -8.05 -3.35 12.73
N ARG A 55 -7.33 -4.32 13.29
CA ARG A 55 -6.18 -4.08 14.17
C ARG A 55 -4.88 -4.24 13.38
N ARG A 56 -3.76 -3.80 13.96
CA ARG A 56 -2.46 -3.94 13.30
C ARG A 56 -2.15 -5.40 12.99
N GLU A 57 -2.42 -6.31 13.90
CA GLU A 57 -2.19 -7.75 13.72
C GLU A 57 -3.05 -8.39 12.62
N ASP A 58 -4.13 -7.73 12.20
CA ASP A 58 -4.99 -8.22 11.12
C ASP A 58 -4.42 -7.89 9.72
N ILE A 59 -3.39 -7.03 9.62
CA ILE A 59 -2.79 -6.59 8.36
C ILE A 59 -1.39 -7.18 8.16
N PHE A 60 -1.18 -7.87 7.04
CA PHE A 60 0.12 -8.35 6.59
C PHE A 60 0.68 -7.46 5.49
N VAL A 61 1.85 -6.85 5.72
CA VAL A 61 2.52 -5.99 4.73
C VAL A 61 3.77 -6.69 4.24
N THR A 62 3.89 -6.85 2.93
CA THR A 62 5.13 -7.31 2.27
C THR A 62 5.82 -6.11 1.64
N SER A 63 7.14 -5.99 1.81
CA SER A 63 7.97 -5.05 1.07
C SER A 63 9.06 -5.79 0.31
N LYS A 64 9.63 -5.15 -0.71
CA LYS A 64 10.64 -5.75 -1.59
C LYS A 64 11.88 -4.88 -1.65
N VAL A 65 13.04 -5.51 -1.54
CA VAL A 65 14.32 -4.87 -1.84
C VAL A 65 14.52 -4.90 -3.35
N LEU A 66 14.81 -3.74 -3.94
CA LEU A 66 15.05 -3.62 -5.37
C LEU A 66 16.52 -3.88 -5.69
N SER A 67 16.79 -4.68 -6.74
CA SER A 67 18.13 -4.73 -7.35
C SER A 67 18.33 -3.51 -8.24
N VAL A 68 19.37 -2.73 -7.95
CA VAL A 68 19.69 -1.47 -8.66
C VAL A 68 20.20 -1.68 -10.09
N GLU A 69 20.58 -2.91 -10.47
CA GLU A 69 21.09 -3.23 -11.81
C GLU A 69 19.99 -3.40 -12.87
N ALA A 70 18.74 -3.59 -12.43
CA ALA A 70 17.60 -3.84 -13.32
C ALA A 70 16.99 -2.56 -13.94
N TRP A 71 17.60 -1.39 -13.68
CA TRP A 71 17.09 -0.07 -14.10
C TRP A 71 18.21 0.83 -14.64
N GLY A 72 19.17 0.22 -15.36
CA GLY A 72 20.17 0.94 -16.16
C GLY A 72 19.63 1.48 -17.48
#